data_AF-A0A2I2A5M1-F1
#
_entry.id   AF-A0A2I2A5M1-F1
#
_cell.length_a   1.000
_cell.length_b   1.000
_cell.length_c   1.000
_cell.angle_alpha   90.00
_cell.angle_beta   90.00
_cell.angle_gamma   90.00
#
_symmetry.space_group_name_H-M   'P 1'
#
loop_
_entity.id
_entity.type
_entity.pdbx_description
1 polymer ?
#
loop_
_entity_poly.entity_id
_entity_poly.type
_entity_poly.pdbx_seq_one_letter_code
_entity_poly.pdbx_strand_id
1 'polypeptide(L)'
;MLYITLKPLQADPLQALMEKQGWQVISKDGGQSQFVGWAYVIHYQLMHDKQLAEAWLHYSDNQGKLESYCELNPAAKPLLEPLIENCQ
;
A
#
# COMPACT_ATOMS: atom_id res chain seq x y z
N MET A 1 5.05 11.51 -7.95
CA MET A 1 4.61 10.22 -7.39
C MET A 1 4.55 9.18 -8.49
N LEU A 2 4.80 7.93 -8.13
CA LEU A 2 4.75 6.75 -8.99
C LEU A 2 3.61 5.86 -8.51
N TYR A 3 3.06 5.05 -9.40
CA TYR A 3 1.94 4.16 -9.08
C TYR A 3 2.28 2.73 -9.50
N ILE A 4 2.01 1.77 -8.62
CA ILE A 4 2.14 0.33 -8.90
C ILE A 4 0.77 -0.30 -8.65
N THR A 5 0.20 -0.89 -9.69
CA THR A 5 -1.06 -1.64 -9.58
C THR A 5 -0.82 -2.96 -8.83
N LEU A 6 -1.74 -3.31 -7.93
CA LEU A 6 -1.71 -4.55 -7.16
C LEU A 6 -2.92 -5.40 -7.50
N LYS A 7 -2.78 -6.72 -7.37
CA LYS A 7 -3.99 -7.55 -7.21
C LYS A 7 -4.57 -7.28 -5.82
N PRO A 8 -5.89 -7.17 -5.67
CA PRO A 8 -6.50 -6.90 -4.37
C PRO A 8 -6.11 -7.91 -3.27
N LEU A 9 -5.92 -9.18 -3.63
CA LEU A 9 -5.47 -10.24 -2.72
C LEU A 9 -4.04 -10.04 -2.19
N GLN A 10 -3.23 -9.18 -2.82
CA GLN A 10 -1.86 -8.88 -2.41
C GLN A 10 -1.80 -7.76 -1.36
N ALA A 11 -2.89 -7.00 -1.14
CA ALA A 11 -2.89 -5.85 -0.25
C ALA A 11 -2.57 -6.24 1.20
N ASP A 12 -3.17 -7.30 1.73
CA ASP A 12 -2.92 -7.75 3.10
C ASP A 12 -1.52 -8.39 3.29
N PRO A 13 -1.07 -9.31 2.41
CA PRO A 13 0.31 -9.80 2.45
C PRO A 13 1.35 -8.68 2.38
N LEU A 14 1.11 -7.66 1.54
CA LEU A 14 2.03 -6.54 1.39
C LEU A 14 2.13 -5.72 2.67
N GLN A 15 1.00 -5.43 3.35
CA GLN A 15 1.00 -4.75 4.65
C GLN A 15 1.88 -5.49 5.66
N ALA A 16 1.67 -6.81 5.79
CA ALA A 16 2.44 -7.64 6.70
C ALA A 16 3.95 -7.66 6.37
N LEU A 17 4.32 -7.70 5.09
CA LEU A 17 5.71 -7.62 4.66
C LEU A 17 6.33 -6.25 4.93
N MET A 18 5.61 -5.16 4.66
CA MET A 18 6.07 -3.80 4.93
C MET A 18 6.34 -3.59 6.42
N GLU A 19 5.38 -3.95 7.29
CA GLU A 19 5.55 -3.86 8.74
C GLU A 19 6.73 -4.71 9.23
N LYS A 20 6.90 -5.94 8.71
CA LYS A 20 8.03 -6.81 9.02
C LYS A 20 9.38 -6.22 8.58
N GLN A 21 9.41 -5.43 7.52
CA GLN A 21 10.60 -4.71 7.06
C GLN A 21 10.80 -3.36 7.73
N GLY A 22 10.00 -3.03 8.74
CA GLY A 22 10.17 -1.84 9.56
C GLY A 22 9.55 -0.58 8.95
N TRP A 23 8.70 -0.71 7.93
CA TRP A 23 7.86 0.42 7.50
C TRP A 23 6.89 0.79 8.61
N GLN A 24 6.80 2.08 8.90
CA GLN A 24 5.96 2.61 9.95
C GLN A 24 4.65 3.14 9.37
N VAL A 25 3.53 2.76 9.98
CA VAL A 25 2.23 3.33 9.66
C VAL A 25 2.16 4.75 10.22
N ILE A 26 1.96 5.73 9.34
CA ILE A 26 1.83 7.14 9.70
C ILE A 26 0.35 7.55 9.80
N SER A 27 -0.47 7.10 8.85
CA SER A 27 -1.91 7.26 8.90
C SER A 27 -2.62 6.04 8.29
N LYS A 28 -3.84 5.82 8.74
CA LYS A 28 -4.74 4.81 8.19
C LYS A 28 -6.13 5.40 8.12
N ASP A 29 -6.57 5.67 6.90
CA ASP A 29 -7.89 6.20 6.60
C ASP A 29 -8.73 5.08 6.01
N GLY A 30 -9.86 4.76 6.62
CA GLY A 30 -10.71 3.67 6.17
C GLY A 30 -12.16 3.93 6.51
N GLY A 31 -13.06 3.47 5.65
CA GLY A 31 -14.49 3.66 5.86
C GLY A 31 -15.37 2.90 4.89
N GLN A 32 -16.62 2.76 5.30
CA GLN A 32 -17.70 2.29 4.46
C GLN A 32 -18.29 3.50 3.73
N SER A 33 -18.25 3.50 2.39
CA SER A 33 -18.94 4.52 1.59
C SER A 33 -20.25 3.96 1.07
N GLN A 34 -21.29 4.79 0.97
CA GLN A 34 -22.57 4.39 0.36
C GLN A 34 -22.41 3.99 -1.11
N PHE A 35 -21.31 4.41 -1.76
CA PHE A 35 -21.02 4.15 -3.17
C PHE A 35 -19.96 3.07 -3.41
N VAL A 36 -19.15 2.75 -2.40
CA VAL A 36 -17.99 1.84 -2.49
C VAL A 36 -18.02 1.02 -1.20
N GLY A 37 -18.50 -0.22 -1.29
CA GLY A 37 -18.72 -1.14 -0.17
C GLY A 37 -17.74 -0.95 0.97
N TRP A 38 -16.43 -1.09 0.72
CA TRP A 38 -15.38 -0.78 1.70
C TRP A 38 -14.15 -0.18 1.03
N ALA A 39 -13.47 0.76 1.67
CA ALA A 39 -12.18 1.25 1.17
C ALA A 39 -11.26 1.66 2.32
N TYR A 40 -9.96 1.56 2.08
CA TYR A 40 -8.94 2.11 2.95
C TYR A 40 -7.72 2.60 2.19
N VAL A 41 -6.99 3.53 2.83
CA VAL A 41 -5.68 4.02 2.44
C VAL A 41 -4.78 3.95 3.66
N ILE A 42 -3.60 3.36 3.52
CA ILE A 42 -2.59 3.31 4.60
C ILE A 42 -1.33 4.01 4.12
N HIS A 43 -0.91 5.03 4.84
CA HIS A 43 0.35 5.74 4.60
C HIS A 43 1.47 5.10 5.43
N TYR A 44 2.51 4.68 4.74
CA TYR A 44 3.73 4.11 5.30
C TYR A 44 4.93 5.00 5.03
N GLN A 45 5.86 5.00 6.00
CA GLN A 45 7.16 5.63 5.86
C GLN A 45 8.29 4.69 6.28
N LEU A 46 9.42 4.79 5.60
CA LEU A 46 10.67 4.13 5.97
C LEU A 46 11.84 5.08 5.71
N MET A 47 12.69 5.28 6.71
CA MET A 47 13.95 5.99 6.51
C MET A 47 14.99 5.00 5.98
N HIS A 48 15.45 5.18 4.75
CA HIS A 48 16.45 4.33 4.11
C HIS A 48 17.55 5.21 3.47
N ASP A 49 18.82 4.95 3.79
CA ASP A 49 19.97 5.71 3.27
C ASP A 49 19.82 7.25 3.35
N LYS A 50 19.28 7.74 4.47
CA LYS A 50 19.00 9.17 4.73
C LYS A 50 17.94 9.80 3.79
N GLN A 51 17.21 8.97 3.05
CA GLN A 51 16.04 9.39 2.28
C GLN A 51 14.78 8.83 2.92
N LEU A 52 13.74 9.66 2.94
CA LEU A 52 12.42 9.23 3.39
C LEU A 52 11.72 8.53 2.22
N ALA A 53 11.49 7.23 2.35
CA ALA A 53 10.63 6.48 1.46
C ALA A 53 9.19 6.56 1.96
N GLU A 54 8.26 6.88 1.07
CA GLU A 54 6.83 7.00 1.39
C GLU A 54 5.99 6.19 0.41
N ALA A 55 5.01 5.47 0.95
CA ALA A 55 4.06 4.69 0.17
C ALA A 55 2.65 4.78 0.76
N TRP A 56 1.65 4.89 -0.10
CA TRP A 56 0.24 4.86 0.23
C TRP A 56 -0.38 3.63 -0.41
N LEU A 57 -0.81 2.67 0.41
CA LEU A 57 -1.52 1.49 -0.05
C LEU A 57 -3.01 1.79 -0.11
N HIS A 58 -3.58 1.71 -1.30
CA HIS A 58 -4.99 1.87 -1.55
C HIS A 58 -5.65 0.51 -1.77
N TYR A 59 -6.82 0.34 -1.19
CA TYR A 59 -7.70 -0.80 -1.41
C TYR A 59 -9.15 -0.34 -1.43
N SER A 60 -9.93 -0.89 -2.34
CA SER A 60 -11.38 -0.70 -2.37
C SER A 60 -12.12 -1.96 -2.81
N ASP A 61 -13.31 -2.13 -2.28
CA ASP A 61 -14.34 -3.07 -2.69
C ASP A 61 -15.59 -2.28 -3.07
N ASN A 62 -15.87 -2.18 -4.36
CA ASN A 62 -17.10 -1.59 -4.87
C ASN A 62 -18.08 -2.69 -5.32
N GLN A 63 -18.89 -3.18 -4.38
CA GLN A 63 -19.93 -4.18 -4.64
C GLN A 63 -19.38 -5.45 -5.32
N GLY A 64 -18.22 -5.94 -4.86
CA GLY A 64 -17.52 -7.10 -5.41
C GLY A 64 -16.49 -6.77 -6.50
N LYS A 65 -16.37 -5.50 -6.91
CA LYS A 65 -15.25 -5.03 -7.74
C LYS A 65 -14.12 -4.57 -6.84
N LEU A 66 -13.13 -5.44 -6.70
CA LEU A 66 -11.96 -5.18 -5.87
C LEU A 66 -10.88 -4.47 -6.68
N GLU A 67 -10.31 -3.40 -6.13
CA GLU A 67 -9.19 -2.66 -6.69
C GLU A 67 -8.12 -2.41 -5.62
N SER A 68 -6.84 -2.46 -6.02
CA SER A 68 -5.75 -2.10 -5.14
C SER A 68 -4.55 -1.56 -5.92
N TYR A 69 -3.85 -0.59 -5.35
CA TYR A 69 -2.63 -0.04 -5.90
C TYR A 69 -1.81 0.64 -4.80
N CYS A 70 -0.53 0.84 -5.06
CA CYS A 70 0.34 1.67 -4.24
C CYS A 70 0.68 2.96 -4.99
N GLU A 71 0.46 4.09 -4.34
CA GLU A 71 1.11 5.36 -4.68
C GLU A 71 2.40 5.48 -3.87
N LEU A 72 3.49 5.96 -4.45
CA LEU A 72 4.77 6.01 -3.76
C LEU A 72 5.72 7.06 -4.32
N ASN A 73 6.67 7.51 -3.50
CA ASN A 73 7.73 8.40 -3.93
C ASN A 73 8.88 7.62 -4.61
N PRO A 74 9.77 8.26 -5.40
CA PRO A 74 10.83 7.54 -6.10
C PRO A 74 11.78 6.75 -5.19
N ALA A 75 12.00 7.19 -3.95
CA ALA A 75 12.84 6.49 -2.97
C ALA A 75 12.21 5.17 -2.49
N ALA A 76 10.88 5.10 -2.43
CA ALA A 76 10.14 3.89 -2.05
C ALA A 76 10.12 2.82 -3.14
N LYS A 77 10.19 3.21 -4.42
CA LYS A 77 10.03 2.27 -5.55
C LYS A 77 10.93 1.04 -5.49
N PRO A 78 12.27 1.18 -5.41
CA PRO A 78 13.17 0.01 -5.39
C PRO A 78 13.01 -0.85 -4.12
N LEU A 79 12.39 -0.31 -3.07
CA LEU A 79 12.13 -1.02 -1.82
C LEU A 79 10.81 -1.78 -1.87
N LEU A 80 9.79 -1.23 -2.55
CA LEU A 80 8.45 -1.78 -2.61
C LEU A 80 8.29 -2.86 -3.68
N GLU A 81 8.91 -2.68 -4.86
CA GLU A 81 8.79 -3.62 -5.99
C GLU A 81 9.13 -5.07 -5.61
N PRO A 82 10.24 -5.35 -4.90
CA PRO A 82 10.57 -6.71 -4.47
C PRO A 82 9.55 -7.30 -3.47
N LEU A 83 8.89 -6.47 -2.64
CA LEU A 83 7.88 -6.96 -1.69
C LEU A 83 6.63 -7.42 -2.40
N ILE A 84 6.23 -6.66 -3.43
CA ILE A 84 5.05 -6.96 -4.23
C ILE A 84 5.24 -8.27 -5.00
N GLU A 85 6.43 -8.51 -5.56
CA GLU A 85 6.75 -9.77 -6.25
C GLU A 85 6.68 -11.00 -5.31
N ASN A 86 6.96 -10.80 -4.02
CA ASN A 86 6.87 -11.85 -2.99
C ASN A 86 5.46 -12.05 -2.42
N CYS A 87 4.49 -11.20 -2.78
CA CYS A 87 3.09 -11.38 -2.44
C CYS A 87 2.44 -12.36 -3.44
N GLN A 88 2.53 -13.67 -3.17
CA GLN A 88 1.86 -14.72 -3.95
C GLN A 88 0.59 -15.22 -3.28
#